data_AF-A0A480AKT5-F1
#
_entry.id   AF-A0A480AKT5-F1
#
_cell.length_a   1.000
_cell.length_b   1.000
_cell.length_c   1.000
_cell.angle_alpha   90.00
_cell.angle_beta   90.00
_cell.angle_gamma   90.00
#
_symmetry.space_group_name_H-M   'P 1'
#
loop_
_entity.id
_entity.type
_entity.pdbx_description
1 polymer ?
#
loop_
_entity_poly.entity_id
_entity_poly.type
_entity_poly.pdbx_seq_one_letter_code
_entity_poly.pdbx_strand_id
1 'polypeptide(L)'
;MKFRPQGFTMIELIVVIVILGVLAATALPKFIDMNSDAKSAALKGVVGAAASAMTINYSGCAVAAQAATSGKCVKVDNCNDLGTIMQGGLPAGYTVADGALGTGAAGSNGVEATCTITQTEGSATGTFTGIAAGNGL
;
A
#
# COMPACT_ATOMS: atom_id res chain seq x y z
N MET A 1 34.18 20.87 49.32
CA MET A 1 33.64 19.59 49.81
C MET A 1 33.36 18.71 48.60
N LYS A 2 33.91 17.50 48.55
CA LYS A 2 33.82 16.57 47.41
C LYS A 2 32.67 15.60 47.69
N PHE A 3 31.54 15.75 46.99
CA PHE A 3 30.42 14.82 47.09
C PHE A 3 30.86 13.43 46.59
N ARG A 4 30.76 12.41 47.45
CA ARG A 4 31.02 11.02 47.07
C ARG A 4 29.74 10.49 46.42
N PRO A 5 29.77 10.01 45.15
CA PRO A 5 28.60 9.37 44.57
C PRO A 5 28.28 8.12 45.39
N GLN A 6 27.06 8.06 45.95
CA GLN A 6 26.55 6.85 46.58
C GLN A 6 26.25 5.83 45.49
N GLY A 7 26.70 4.58 45.68
CA GLY A 7 26.41 3.49 44.75
C GLY A 7 24.92 3.17 44.73
N PHE A 8 24.43 2.69 43.58
CA PHE A 8 23.05 2.27 43.38
C PHE A 8 22.73 1.04 44.26
N THR A 9 21.57 1.03 44.91
CA THR A 9 21.17 -0.12 45.74
C THR A 9 20.60 -1.26 44.87
N MET A 10 20.74 -2.51 45.32
CA MET A 10 20.13 -3.64 44.61
C MET A 10 18.60 -3.52 44.53
N ILE A 11 17.97 -2.95 45.58
CA ILE A 11 16.53 -2.78 45.61
C ILE A 11 16.04 -1.73 44.61
N GLU A 12 16.79 -0.64 44.39
CA GLU A 12 16.46 0.33 43.33
C GLU A 12 16.48 -0.33 41.96
N LEU A 13 17.46 -1.20 41.69
CA LEU A 13 17.54 -1.88 40.40
C LEU A 13 16.38 -2.87 40.20
N ILE A 14 16.01 -3.61 41.24
CA ILE A 14 14.87 -4.53 41.22
C ILE A 14 13.55 -3.77 41.01
N VAL A 15 13.34 -2.65 41.71
CA VAL A 15 12.11 -1.85 41.53
C VAL A 15 12.02 -1.31 40.10
N VAL A 16 13.13 -0.86 39.51
CA VAL A 16 13.13 -0.36 38.13
C VAL A 16 12.72 -1.45 37.13
N ILE A 17 13.29 -2.66 37.22
CA ILE A 17 12.91 -3.75 36.29
C ILE A 17 11.47 -4.21 36.49
N VAL A 18 10.95 -4.16 37.72
CA VAL A 18 9.54 -4.49 38.01
C VAL A 18 8.62 -3.45 37.37
N ILE A 19 8.92 -2.16 37.51
CA ILE A 19 8.15 -1.08 36.87
C ILE A 19 8.19 -1.21 35.34
N LEU A 20 9.38 -1.43 34.76
CA LEU A 20 9.54 -1.64 33.32
C LEU A 20 8.77 -2.89 32.85
N GLY A 21 8.73 -3.95 33.67
CA GLY A 21 7.95 -5.16 33.39
C GLY A 21 6.45 -4.90 33.29
N VAL A 22 5.87 -4.13 34.23
CA VAL A 22 4.44 -3.78 34.21
C VAL A 22 4.11 -2.86 33.04
N LEU A 23 4.96 -1.87 32.76
CA LEU A 23 4.78 -0.97 31.61
C LEU A 23 4.89 -1.73 30.28
N ALA A 24 5.84 -2.65 30.15
CA ALA A 24 5.98 -3.47 28.96
C ALA A 24 4.75 -4.38 28.75
N ALA A 25 4.27 -5.04 29.82
CA ALA A 25 3.12 -5.94 29.76
C ALA A 25 1.83 -5.23 29.29
N THR A 26 1.67 -3.95 29.63
CA THR A 26 0.48 -3.15 29.24
C THR A 26 0.65 -2.45 27.89
N ALA A 27 1.86 -2.06 27.50
CA ALA A 27 2.13 -1.35 26.25
C ALA A 27 2.26 -2.27 25.03
N LEU A 28 2.80 -3.48 25.19
CA LEU A 28 3.04 -4.43 24.10
C LEU A 28 1.78 -4.79 23.29
N PRO A 29 0.66 -5.19 23.91
CA PRO A 29 -0.56 -5.54 23.17
C PRO A 29 -1.05 -4.38 22.29
N LYS A 30 -1.11 -3.18 22.87
CA LYS A 30 -1.52 -1.97 22.16
C LYS A 30 -0.59 -1.62 20.99
N PHE A 31 0.72 -1.81 21.15
CA PHE A 31 1.68 -1.56 20.08
C PHE A 31 1.46 -2.49 18.88
N ILE A 32 1.15 -3.77 19.13
CA ILE A 32 0.85 -4.75 18.08
C ILE A 32 -0.42 -4.36 17.33
N ASP A 33 -1.48 -4.00 18.05
CA ASP A 33 -2.76 -3.57 17.44
C ASP A 33 -2.56 -2.31 16.57
N MET A 34 -1.87 -1.29 17.10
CA MET A 34 -1.58 -0.06 16.35
C MET A 34 -0.77 -0.32 15.08
N ASN A 35 0.16 -1.28 15.11
CA ASN A 35 0.95 -1.64 13.94
C ASN A 35 0.08 -2.33 12.86
N SER A 36 -0.85 -3.20 13.27
CA SER A 36 -1.83 -3.81 12.36
C SER A 36 -2.75 -2.77 11.73
N ASP A 37 -3.27 -1.84 12.54
CA ASP A 37 -4.13 -0.75 12.06
C ASP A 37 -3.40 0.19 11.10
N ALA A 38 -2.14 0.54 11.40
CA ALA A 38 -1.30 1.34 10.52
C ALA A 38 -1.08 0.66 9.17
N LYS A 39 -0.81 -0.65 9.16
CA LYS A 39 -0.66 -1.43 7.92
C LYS A 39 -1.96 -1.46 7.12
N SER A 40 -3.11 -1.67 7.78
CA SER A 40 -4.43 -1.64 7.14
C SER A 40 -4.75 -0.27 6.53
N ALA A 41 -4.45 0.81 7.26
CA ALA A 41 -4.64 2.18 6.77
C ALA A 41 -3.73 2.48 5.56
N ALA A 42 -2.47 2.06 5.60
CA ALA A 42 -1.55 2.22 4.49
C ALA A 42 -2.03 1.45 3.24
N LEU A 43 -2.48 0.20 3.41
CA LEU A 43 -3.05 -0.59 2.32
C LEU A 43 -4.28 0.10 1.69
N LYS A 44 -5.19 0.62 2.50
CA LYS A 44 -6.34 1.40 2.00
C LYS A 44 -5.91 2.63 1.21
N GLY A 45 -4.85 3.31 1.66
CA GLY A 45 -4.25 4.44 0.93
C GLY A 45 -3.72 4.03 -0.44
N VAL A 46 -2.97 2.93 -0.52
CA VAL A 46 -2.44 2.40 -1.79
C VAL A 46 -3.56 1.96 -2.73
N VAL A 47 -4.58 1.26 -2.22
CA VAL A 47 -5.77 0.86 -2.97
C VAL A 47 -6.53 2.07 -3.53
N GLY A 48 -6.72 3.12 -2.73
CA GLY A 48 -7.37 4.36 -3.18
C GLY A 48 -6.55 5.09 -4.25
N ALA A 49 -5.23 5.15 -4.08
CA ALA A 49 -4.33 5.70 -5.08
C ALA A 49 -4.36 4.90 -6.39
N ALA A 50 -4.45 3.56 -6.30
CA ALA A 50 -4.53 2.68 -7.46
C ALA A 50 -5.82 2.89 -8.26
N ALA A 51 -6.97 2.91 -7.59
CA ALA A 51 -8.26 3.19 -8.23
C ALA A 51 -8.28 4.58 -8.91
N SER A 52 -7.68 5.57 -8.26
CA SER A 52 -7.55 6.93 -8.81
C SER A 52 -6.65 6.95 -10.05
N ALA A 53 -5.51 6.26 -10.01
CA ALA A 53 -4.59 6.16 -11.14
C ALA A 53 -5.26 5.50 -12.36
N MET A 54 -6.02 4.42 -12.15
CA MET A 54 -6.80 3.75 -13.22
C MET A 54 -7.81 4.70 -13.86
N THR A 55 -8.58 5.44 -13.05
CA THR A 55 -9.59 6.39 -13.54
C THR A 55 -8.96 7.57 -14.30
N ILE A 56 -7.86 8.13 -13.77
CA ILE A 56 -7.13 9.23 -14.39
C ILE A 56 -6.50 8.77 -15.70
N ASN A 57 -5.88 7.59 -15.75
CA ASN A 57 -5.31 7.04 -16.97
C ASN A 57 -6.39 6.81 -18.04
N TYR A 58 -7.50 6.17 -17.67
CA TYR A 58 -8.61 5.92 -18.60
C TYR A 58 -9.19 7.23 -19.17
N SER A 59 -9.41 8.24 -18.33
CA SER A 59 -9.89 9.55 -18.80
C SER A 59 -8.86 10.27 -19.70
N GLY A 60 -7.57 10.13 -19.40
CA GLY A 60 -6.49 10.61 -20.24
C GLY A 60 -6.43 9.92 -21.61
N CYS A 61 -6.73 8.61 -21.66
CA CYS A 61 -6.85 7.87 -22.91
C CYS A 61 -8.12 8.23 -23.68
N ALA A 62 -9.25 8.44 -23.00
CA ALA A 62 -10.51 8.81 -23.63
C ALA A 62 -10.41 10.09 -24.48
N VAL A 63 -9.60 11.06 -24.05
CA VAL A 63 -9.36 12.30 -24.83
C VAL A 63 -8.37 12.12 -25.99
N ALA A 64 -7.63 11.01 -26.01
CA ALA A 64 -6.63 10.67 -27.03
C ALA A 64 -7.13 9.55 -27.96
N ALA A 65 -8.44 9.45 -28.21
CA ALA A 65 -9.04 8.38 -29.00
C ALA A 65 -8.64 6.97 -28.51
N GLN A 66 -8.55 6.84 -27.18
CA GLN A 66 -8.09 5.65 -26.49
C GLN A 66 -6.68 5.18 -26.90
N ALA A 67 -5.88 6.00 -27.59
CA ALA A 67 -4.52 5.65 -27.96
C ALA A 67 -3.54 6.07 -26.87
N ALA A 68 -2.67 5.14 -26.44
CA ALA A 68 -1.59 5.44 -25.51
C ALA A 68 -0.70 6.56 -26.06
N THR A 69 -0.71 7.72 -25.38
CA THR A 69 -0.08 8.95 -25.84
C THR A 69 0.76 9.55 -24.73
N SER A 70 2.04 9.80 -25.01
CA SER A 70 2.98 10.37 -24.04
C SER A 70 2.43 11.66 -23.41
N GLY A 71 2.45 11.73 -22.08
CA GLY A 71 1.92 12.87 -21.31
C GLY A 71 0.39 12.93 -21.21
N LYS A 72 -0.35 11.95 -21.73
CA LYS A 72 -1.81 11.85 -21.60
C LYS A 72 -2.24 10.58 -20.89
N CYS A 73 -1.77 9.43 -21.37
CA CYS A 73 -2.01 8.14 -20.74
C CYS A 73 -1.04 7.08 -21.26
N VAL A 74 -1.02 5.94 -20.59
CA VAL A 74 -0.32 4.73 -21.02
C VAL A 74 -1.31 3.59 -21.18
N LYS A 75 -0.92 2.59 -21.98
CA LYS A 75 -1.72 1.40 -22.17
C LYS A 75 -1.79 0.56 -20.88
N VAL A 76 -3.00 0.11 -20.55
CA VAL A 76 -3.30 -0.74 -19.39
C VAL A 76 -4.23 -1.86 -19.87
N ASP A 77 -3.74 -3.10 -19.88
CA ASP A 77 -4.50 -4.31 -20.23
C ASP A 77 -4.53 -5.33 -19.07
N ASN A 78 -3.66 -5.16 -18.08
CA ASN A 78 -3.54 -6.03 -16.93
C ASN A 78 -3.50 -5.22 -15.63
N CYS A 79 -4.04 -5.78 -14.56
CA CYS A 79 -3.91 -5.25 -13.20
C CYS A 79 -2.46 -4.88 -12.82
N ASN A 80 -1.47 -5.66 -13.26
CA ASN A 80 -0.06 -5.43 -12.97
C ASN A 80 0.53 -4.20 -13.71
N ASP A 81 -0.15 -3.69 -14.74
CA ASP A 81 0.24 -2.43 -15.39
C ASP A 81 0.06 -1.21 -14.47
N LEU A 82 -0.58 -1.37 -13.30
CA LEU A 82 -0.75 -0.32 -12.29
C LEU A 82 0.58 0.41 -11.97
N GLY A 83 1.70 -0.32 -11.92
CA GLY A 83 3.01 0.27 -11.63
C GLY A 83 3.45 1.34 -12.63
N THR A 84 2.89 1.32 -13.84
CA THR A 84 3.21 2.28 -14.91
C THR A 84 2.39 3.58 -14.85
N ILE A 85 1.24 3.56 -14.17
CA ILE A 85 0.30 4.68 -14.08
C ILE A 85 0.34 5.41 -12.74
N MET A 86 0.97 4.83 -11.72
CA MET A 86 1.19 5.51 -10.44
C MET A 86 2.40 6.43 -10.53
N GLN A 87 2.24 7.70 -10.16
CA GLN A 87 3.35 8.65 -10.03
C GLN A 87 4.35 8.13 -8.97
N GLY A 88 5.57 7.80 -9.40
CA GLY A 88 6.60 7.20 -8.55
C GLY A 88 6.54 5.67 -8.45
N GLY A 89 5.62 5.02 -9.17
CA GLY A 89 5.45 3.57 -9.19
C GLY A 89 4.68 3.02 -8.00
N LEU A 90 4.56 1.68 -7.95
CA LEU A 90 3.97 0.99 -6.82
C LEU A 90 4.92 1.10 -5.61
N PRO A 91 4.44 1.49 -4.41
CA PRO A 91 5.29 1.58 -3.23
C PRO A 91 5.96 0.24 -2.89
N ALA A 92 7.17 0.31 -2.34
CA ALA A 92 7.87 -0.88 -1.86
C ALA A 92 7.03 -1.62 -0.81
N GLY A 93 7.07 -2.96 -0.85
CA GLY A 93 6.30 -3.81 0.06
C GLY A 93 4.87 -4.10 -0.38
N TYR A 94 4.49 -3.73 -1.61
CA TYR A 94 3.23 -4.07 -2.24
C TYR A 94 3.45 -4.78 -3.56
N THR A 95 2.57 -5.70 -3.89
CA THR A 95 2.53 -6.38 -5.20
C THR A 95 1.10 -6.39 -5.73
N VAL A 96 0.93 -6.30 -7.04
CA VAL A 96 -0.37 -6.46 -7.68
C VAL A 96 -0.43 -7.85 -8.31
N ALA A 97 -1.52 -8.57 -8.10
CA ALA A 97 -1.75 -9.83 -8.78
C ALA A 97 -2.00 -9.58 -10.28
N ASP A 98 -1.39 -10.38 -11.13
CA ASP A 98 -1.73 -10.38 -12.55
C ASP A 98 -3.20 -10.73 -12.74
N GLY A 99 -3.88 -9.94 -13.55
CA GLY A 99 -5.29 -10.12 -13.86
C GLY A 99 -5.60 -9.38 -15.14
N ALA A 100 -6.04 -10.10 -16.16
CA ALA A 100 -6.46 -9.47 -17.41
C ALA A 100 -7.67 -8.56 -17.13
N LEU A 101 -7.60 -7.32 -17.60
CA LEU A 101 -8.71 -6.38 -17.53
C LEU A 101 -9.67 -6.67 -18.69
N GLY A 102 -10.49 -7.72 -18.51
CA GLY A 102 -11.52 -8.15 -19.44
C GLY A 102 -11.52 -9.65 -19.77
N THR A 103 -12.60 -10.11 -20.40
CA THR A 103 -12.82 -11.52 -20.80
C THR A 103 -12.64 -11.79 -22.29
N GLY A 104 -12.01 -10.89 -23.05
CA GLY A 104 -11.73 -11.14 -24.46
C GLY A 104 -11.10 -9.97 -25.19
N ALA A 105 -9.92 -10.24 -25.75
CA ALA A 105 -9.15 -9.44 -26.70
C ALA A 105 -8.47 -8.16 -26.19
N ALA A 106 -7.15 -8.10 -26.43
CA ALA A 106 -6.40 -6.86 -26.57
C ALA A 106 -7.15 -5.95 -27.56
N GLY A 107 -7.59 -4.78 -27.11
CA GLY A 107 -8.46 -3.91 -27.93
C GLY A 107 -9.63 -3.26 -27.18
N SER A 108 -10.03 -3.79 -26.01
CA SER A 108 -11.22 -3.29 -25.31
C SER A 108 -10.86 -2.21 -24.30
N ASN A 109 -11.35 -0.98 -24.49
CA ASN A 109 -11.19 0.12 -23.55
C ASN A 109 -12.41 0.23 -22.62
N GLY A 110 -12.21 0.65 -21.37
CA GLY A 110 -13.28 0.82 -20.38
C GLY A 110 -13.78 -0.49 -19.77
N VAL A 111 -13.09 -1.61 -20.01
CA VAL A 111 -13.41 -2.88 -19.39
C VAL A 111 -12.89 -2.90 -17.97
N GLU A 112 -13.77 -3.20 -17.02
CA GLU A 112 -13.45 -3.23 -15.61
C GLU A 112 -13.21 -4.65 -15.11
N ALA A 113 -12.23 -4.81 -14.23
CA ALA A 113 -12.04 -6.05 -13.47
C ALA A 113 -11.55 -5.73 -12.05
N THR A 114 -11.78 -6.67 -11.14
CA THR A 114 -11.25 -6.57 -9.77
C THR A 114 -9.77 -6.93 -9.76
N CYS A 115 -8.92 -5.96 -9.43
CA CYS A 115 -7.50 -6.15 -9.21
C CYS A 115 -7.19 -6.24 -7.72
N THR A 116 -6.18 -7.04 -7.38
CA THR A 116 -5.80 -7.29 -5.98
C THR A 116 -4.38 -6.79 -5.72
N ILE A 117 -4.24 -5.93 -4.72
CA ILE A 117 -2.96 -5.50 -4.15
C ILE A 117 -2.71 -6.29 -2.87
N THR A 118 -1.50 -6.80 -2.70
CA THR A 118 -1.07 -7.56 -1.53
C THR A 118 0.11 -6.85 -0.87
N GLN A 119 0.08 -6.66 0.45
CA GLN A 119 1.27 -6.31 1.22
C GLN A 119 2.17 -7.53 1.35
N THR A 120 3.45 -7.38 1.02
CA THR A 120 4.46 -8.45 1.16
C THR A 120 4.67 -8.84 2.61
N GLU A 121 4.53 -7.89 3.54
CA GLU A 121 4.58 -8.16 4.97
C GLU A 121 3.18 -8.34 5.55
N GLY A 122 2.90 -9.54 6.07
CA GLY A 122 1.62 -9.85 6.71
C GLY A 122 0.51 -10.24 5.74
N SER A 123 0.78 -10.28 4.43
CA SER A 123 -0.11 -10.81 3.39
C SER A 123 -1.50 -10.19 3.33
N ALA A 124 -1.67 -8.98 3.86
CA ALA A 124 -2.94 -8.27 3.82
C ALA A 124 -3.26 -7.87 2.37
N THR A 125 -4.48 -8.15 1.91
CA THR A 125 -4.92 -7.87 0.55
C THR A 125 -6.00 -6.79 0.51
N GLY A 126 -5.93 -5.93 -0.49
CA GLY A 126 -6.96 -4.94 -0.80
C GLY A 126 -7.30 -4.98 -2.29
N THR A 127 -8.53 -4.66 -2.65
CA THR A 127 -9.00 -4.73 -4.03
C THR A 127 -9.34 -3.33 -4.56
N PHE A 128 -9.11 -3.13 -5.85
CA PHE A 128 -9.50 -1.93 -6.59
C PHE A 128 -10.05 -2.32 -7.96
N THR A 129 -10.82 -1.41 -8.57
CA THR A 129 -11.28 -1.58 -9.94
C THR A 129 -10.16 -1.19 -10.90
N GLY A 130 -9.64 -2.16 -11.64
CA GLY A 130 -8.79 -1.90 -12.80
C GLY A 130 -9.65 -1.60 -14.02
N ILE A 131 -9.16 -0.71 -14.89
CA ILE A 131 -9.88 -0.25 -16.08
C ILE A 131 -8.94 -0.37 -17.27
N ALA A 132 -9.31 -1.16 -18.28
CA ALA A 132 -8.53 -1.28 -19.51
C ALA A 132 -8.53 0.03 -20.30
N ALA A 133 -7.38 0.46 -20.81
CA ALA A 133 -7.23 1.73 -21.51
C ALA A 133 -6.03 1.72 -22.47
N GLY A 134 -6.02 2.63 -23.45
CA GLY A 134 -4.85 2.83 -24.32
C GLY A 134 -4.74 1.86 -25.49
N ASN A 135 -5.85 1.18 -25.86
CA ASN A 135 -5.90 0.21 -26.95
C ASN A 135 -6.20 0.77 -28.34
N GLY A 136 -6.36 2.09 -28.48
CA GLY A 136 -6.84 2.75 -29.69
C GLY A 136 -8.35 2.56 -29.89
N LEU A 137 -8.89 3.24 -30.90
CA LEU A 137 -10.22 3.00 -31.46
C LEU A 137 -10.17 2.01 -32.63
#